data_AF-A0A2D5GE87-F1
#
_entry.id   AF-A0A2D5GE87-F1
#
_cell.length_a   1.000
_cell.length_b   1.000
_cell.length_c   1.000
_cell.angle_alpha   90.00
_cell.angle_beta   90.00
_cell.angle_gamma   90.00
#
_symmetry.space_group_name_H-M   'P 1'
#
loop_
_entity.id
_entity.type
_entity.pdbx_description
1 polymer ?
#
loop_
_entity_poly.entity_id
_entity_poly.type
_entity_poly.pdbx_seq_one_letter_code
_entity_poly.pdbx_strand_id
1 'polypeptide(L)'
;MYEGVVGVASTLVSHPPVEAGWGLRYHHRKLQLFKLAEALTPGLPDWQSMQVKFTNESLAEAVDKFNRYTKTAIRIDSQALNAVKVSGVFDLTSPRQFAQSVSSLTGAVIVDKEGELLLTLP
;
A
#
# COMPACT_ATOMS: atom_id res chain seq x y z
N MET A 1 5.72 7.10 13.65
CA MET A 1 5.08 8.30 14.17
C MET A 1 5.52 9.47 13.31
N TYR A 2 4.59 10.35 12.97
CA TYR A 2 4.83 11.41 11.99
C TYR A 2 4.84 12.81 12.62
N GLU A 3 4.16 13.02 13.75
CA GLU A 3 4.36 14.14 14.68
C GLU A 3 4.14 13.70 16.15
N GLY A 4 4.84 14.34 17.10
CA GLY A 4 4.69 14.14 18.55
C GLY A 4 5.76 13.24 19.21
N VAL A 5 5.50 12.78 20.44
CA VAL A 5 6.26 11.70 21.13
C VAL A 5 5.23 10.70 21.66
N VAL A 6 5.34 9.43 21.27
CA VAL A 6 4.43 8.38 21.77
C VAL A 6 5.19 7.50 22.75
N GLY A 7 4.79 7.56 24.02
CA GLY A 7 5.21 6.58 25.02
C GLY A 7 4.46 5.28 24.82
N VAL A 8 5.17 4.18 24.55
CA VAL A 8 4.57 2.84 24.52
C VAL A 8 4.81 2.18 25.88
N ALA A 9 3.79 2.21 26.73
CA ALA A 9 3.78 1.46 27.96
C ALA A 9 3.43 -0.01 27.66
N SER A 10 4.46 -0.85 27.50
CA SER A 10 4.30 -2.29 27.67
C SER A 10 4.56 -2.61 29.14
N THR A 11 3.72 -3.44 29.77
CA THR A 11 3.84 -3.85 31.18
C THR A 11 5.13 -4.58 31.54
N LEU A 12 6.04 -4.77 30.58
CA LEU A 12 7.24 -5.59 30.74
C LEU A 12 8.56 -4.84 30.48
N VAL A 13 8.59 -3.72 29.74
CA VAL A 13 9.84 -2.99 29.44
C VAL A 13 9.57 -1.53 29.04
N SER A 14 10.22 -0.57 29.72
CA SER A 14 10.30 0.83 29.27
C SER A 14 11.20 0.93 28.03
N HIS A 15 10.62 1.23 26.87
CA HIS A 15 11.41 1.55 25.68
C HIS A 15 11.60 3.07 25.58
N PRO A 16 12.76 3.55 25.08
CA PRO A 16 12.93 4.96 24.80
C PRO A 16 11.82 5.47 23.86
N PRO A 17 11.41 6.74 24.00
CA PRO A 17 10.35 7.33 23.21
C PRO A 17 10.59 7.13 21.70
N VAL A 18 9.55 6.78 20.95
CA VAL A 18 9.64 6.72 19.49
C VAL A 18 9.64 8.14 18.97
N GLU A 19 10.68 8.52 18.23
CA GLU A 19 10.79 9.82 17.57
C GLU A 19 10.10 9.83 16.20
N ALA A 20 9.87 11.04 15.65
CA ALA A 20 9.32 11.20 14.31
C ALA A 20 10.24 10.52 13.27
N GLY A 21 9.64 9.84 12.28
CA GLY A 21 10.40 9.04 11.32
C GLY A 21 10.77 7.63 11.78
N TRP A 22 10.36 7.21 12.99
CA TRP A 22 10.49 5.84 13.47
C TRP A 22 9.12 5.18 13.71
N GLY A 23 9.07 3.86 13.50
CA GLY A 23 7.93 2.99 13.74
C GLY A 23 8.28 1.87 14.72
N LEU A 24 7.25 1.31 15.37
CA LEU A 24 7.38 0.12 16.21
C LEU A 24 6.62 -1.03 15.58
N ARG A 25 7.27 -2.19 15.50
CA ARG A 25 6.67 -3.46 15.12
C ARG A 25 6.66 -4.36 16.34
N TYR A 26 5.48 -4.84 16.72
CA TYR A 26 5.33 -5.87 17.74
C TYR A 26 5.13 -7.22 17.08
N HIS A 27 6.04 -8.16 17.31
CA HIS A 27 5.95 -9.52 16.77
C HIS A 27 6.60 -10.51 17.75
N HIS A 28 5.95 -11.64 18.04
CA HIS A 28 6.43 -12.67 18.97
C HIS A 28 6.92 -12.14 20.36
N ARG A 29 6.12 -11.30 21.03
CA ARG A 29 6.48 -10.64 22.31
C ARG A 29 7.76 -9.78 22.27
N LYS A 30 8.26 -9.46 21.07
CA LYS A 30 9.38 -8.54 20.89
C LYS A 30 8.88 -7.25 20.26
N LEU A 31 9.34 -6.14 20.81
CA LEU A 31 9.20 -4.82 20.21
C LEU A 31 10.45 -4.56 19.38
N GLN A 32 10.26 -4.18 18.12
CA GLN A 32 11.33 -3.80 17.21
C GLN A 32 11.07 -2.40 16.69
N LEU A 33 12.08 -1.52 16.80
CA LEU A 33 12.07 -0.24 16.12
C LEU A 33 12.47 -0.44 14.65
N PHE A 34 11.83 0.30 13.76
CA PHE A 34 12.21 0.39 12.36
C PHE A 34 12.11 1.83 11.89
N LYS A 35 12.98 2.24 10.96
CA LYS A 35 12.88 3.55 10.32
C LYS A 35 11.67 3.54 9.38
N LEU A 36 10.80 4.54 9.51
CA LEU A 36 9.69 4.70 8.57
C LEU A 36 10.25 5.04 7.19
N ALA A 37 9.66 4.45 6.15
CA ALA A 37 9.93 4.89 4.79
C ALA A 37 9.53 6.37 4.67
N GLU A 38 10.24 7.10 3.82
CA GLU A 38 9.92 8.49 3.51
C GLU A 38 8.49 8.55 2.96
N ALA A 39 7.57 9.10 3.74
CA ALA A 39 6.17 9.23 3.35
C ALA A 39 6.05 10.21 2.18
N LEU A 40 5.01 10.03 1.37
CA LEU A 40 4.71 10.89 0.23
C LEU A 40 4.48 12.34 0.64
N THR A 41 3.97 12.55 1.86
CA THR A 41 3.86 13.84 2.51
C THR A 41 4.60 13.81 3.85
N PRO A 42 5.58 14.68 4.10
CA PRO A 42 6.22 14.80 5.41
C PRO A 42 5.17 15.03 6.49
N GLY A 43 5.19 14.24 7.57
CA GLY A 43 4.25 14.40 8.69
C GLY A 43 2.91 13.65 8.55
N LEU A 44 2.64 12.96 7.43
CA LEU A 44 1.43 12.15 7.26
C LEU A 44 1.77 10.70 6.88
N PRO A 45 1.15 9.68 7.53
CA PRO A 45 1.15 8.33 6.99
C PRO A 45 0.53 8.29 5.59
N ASP A 46 1.12 7.53 4.67
CA ASP A 46 0.63 7.42 3.28
C ASP A 46 -0.86 7.08 3.19
N TRP A 47 -1.39 6.23 4.09
CA TRP A 47 -2.82 5.89 4.13
C TRP A 47 -3.75 7.07 4.49
N GLN A 48 -3.25 8.12 5.17
CA GLN A 48 -4.00 9.36 5.41
C GLN A 48 -3.87 10.35 4.24
N SER A 49 -2.81 10.24 3.44
CA SER A 49 -2.65 11.03 2.22
C SER A 49 -3.54 10.55 1.06
N MET A 50 -4.30 9.47 1.28
CA MET A 50 -5.07 8.73 0.25
C MET A 50 -4.22 8.29 -0.94
N GLN A 51 -2.89 8.24 -0.78
CA GLN A 51 -1.96 7.80 -1.81
C GLN A 51 -1.17 6.60 -1.33
N VAL A 52 -0.72 5.78 -2.26
CA VAL A 52 0.15 4.65 -2.00
C VAL A 52 1.34 4.70 -2.93
N LYS A 53 2.54 4.51 -2.37
CA LYS A 53 3.78 4.36 -3.13
C LYS A 53 4.12 2.89 -3.27
N PHE A 54 4.27 2.43 -4.50
CA PHE A 54 4.82 1.12 -4.81
C PHE A 54 6.27 1.27 -5.25
N THR A 55 7.13 0.40 -4.71
CA THR A 55 8.55 0.34 -5.07
C THR A 55 8.89 -1.09 -5.46
N ASN A 56 8.74 -1.41 -6.75
CA ASN A 56 9.00 -2.73 -7.31
C ASN A 56 8.15 -3.86 -6.69
N GLU A 57 6.88 -3.56 -6.41
CA GLU A 57 5.93 -4.52 -5.84
C GLU A 57 5.28 -5.35 -6.95
N SER A 58 4.85 -6.57 -6.63
CA SER A 58 4.05 -7.35 -7.59
C SER A 58 2.66 -6.73 -7.77
N LEU A 59 2.08 -6.87 -8.96
CA LEU A 59 0.73 -6.37 -9.23
C LEU A 59 -0.30 -7.01 -8.29
N ALA A 60 -0.13 -8.28 -7.93
CA ALA A 60 -0.98 -8.95 -6.95
C ALA A 60 -0.96 -8.24 -5.59
N GLU A 61 0.22 -7.93 -5.06
CA GLU A 61 0.36 -7.20 -3.79
C GLU A 61 -0.21 -5.77 -3.88
N ALA A 62 -0.01 -5.10 -5.02
CA ALA A 62 -0.55 -3.77 -5.25
C ALA A 62 -2.09 -3.77 -5.29
N VAL A 63 -2.70 -4.76 -5.95
CA VAL A 63 -4.16 -4.93 -6.02
C VAL A 63 -4.74 -5.24 -4.63
N ASP A 64 -4.11 -6.13 -3.86
CA ASP A 64 -4.54 -6.41 -2.49
C ASP A 64 -4.52 -5.16 -1.61
N LYS A 65 -3.49 -4.32 -1.77
CA LYS A 65 -3.42 -3.03 -1.07
C LYS A 65 -4.52 -2.09 -1.51
N PHE A 66 -4.79 -1.96 -2.81
CA PHE A 66 -5.88 -1.12 -3.33
C PHE A 66 -7.24 -1.56 -2.78
N ASN A 67 -7.55 -2.85 -2.90
CA ASN A 67 -8.84 -3.43 -2.48
C ASN A 67 -9.12 -3.27 -0.98
N ARG A 68 -8.09 -3.03 -0.17
CA ARG A 68 -8.26 -2.71 1.26
C ARG A 68 -8.85 -1.33 1.51
N TYR A 69 -8.64 -0.38 0.60
CA TYR A 69 -9.00 1.03 0.78
C TYR A 69 -10.07 1.51 -0.21
N THR A 70 -10.37 0.75 -1.26
CA THR A 70 -11.38 1.11 -2.27
C THR A 70 -12.69 0.35 -2.06
N LYS A 71 -13.81 0.94 -2.52
CA LYS A 71 -15.10 0.22 -2.65
C LYS A 71 -15.20 -0.57 -3.94
N THR A 72 -14.58 -0.07 -5.01
CA THR A 72 -14.50 -0.74 -6.31
C THR A 72 -13.32 -1.69 -6.28
N ALA A 73 -13.60 -2.99 -6.24
CA ALA A 73 -12.58 -4.02 -6.23
C ALA A 73 -11.90 -4.13 -7.60
N ILE A 74 -10.62 -4.44 -7.60
CA ILE A 74 -9.83 -4.79 -8.77
C ILE A 74 -9.54 -6.29 -8.69
N ARG A 75 -9.77 -7.01 -9.79
CA ARG A 75 -9.46 -8.44 -9.92
C ARG A 75 -8.50 -8.69 -11.08
N ILE A 76 -7.60 -9.64 -10.90
CA ILE A 76 -6.66 -10.08 -11.92
C ILE A 76 -7.13 -11.44 -12.43
N ASP A 77 -7.46 -11.52 -13.72
CA ASP A 77 -7.96 -12.75 -14.36
C ASP A 77 -6.82 -13.59 -14.98
N SER A 78 -5.70 -12.94 -15.31
CA SER A 78 -4.55 -13.60 -15.93
C SER A 78 -3.42 -13.84 -14.94
N GLN A 79 -2.98 -15.10 -14.80
CA GLN A 79 -1.88 -15.45 -13.90
C GLN A 79 -0.57 -14.71 -14.25
N ALA A 80 -0.34 -14.45 -15.54
CA ALA A 80 0.85 -13.74 -16.04
C ALA A 80 0.96 -12.30 -15.50
N LEU A 81 -0.17 -11.68 -15.18
CA LEU A 81 -0.20 -10.31 -14.65
C LEU A 81 0.24 -10.24 -13.18
N ASN A 82 0.06 -11.30 -12.38
CA ASN A 82 0.35 -11.27 -10.94
C ASN A 82 1.79 -10.88 -10.61
N ALA A 83 2.76 -11.34 -11.41
CA ALA A 83 4.18 -11.12 -11.18
C ALA A 83 4.71 -9.78 -11.74
N VAL A 84 3.89 -9.04 -12.50
CA VAL A 84 4.28 -7.76 -13.09
C VAL A 84 4.69 -6.80 -12.00
N LYS A 85 5.81 -6.11 -12.20
CA LYS A 85 6.35 -5.15 -11.24
C LYS A 85 5.74 -3.77 -11.44
N VAL A 86 5.16 -3.25 -10.38
CA VAL A 86 4.53 -1.93 -10.33
C VAL A 86 5.38 -1.03 -9.45
N SER A 87 5.72 0.13 -9.99
CA SER A 87 6.37 1.21 -9.27
C SER A 87 5.66 2.52 -9.59
N GLY A 88 5.53 3.40 -8.60
CA GLY A 88 4.86 4.68 -8.79
C GLY A 88 4.10 5.11 -7.56
N VAL A 89 3.43 6.26 -7.69
CA VAL A 89 2.55 6.82 -6.68
C VAL A 89 1.15 6.83 -7.25
N PHE A 90 0.20 6.29 -6.50
CA PHE A 90 -1.18 6.15 -6.96
C PHE A 90 -2.16 6.66 -5.91
N ASP A 91 -3.23 7.28 -6.40
CA ASP A 91 -4.36 7.70 -5.58
C ASP A 91 -5.29 6.50 -5.30
N LEU A 92 -5.45 6.17 -4.01
CA LEU A 92 -6.29 5.09 -3.51
C LEU A 92 -7.79 5.37 -3.73
N THR A 93 -8.20 6.61 -3.99
CA THR A 93 -9.60 6.95 -4.33
C THR A 93 -9.94 6.68 -5.79
N SER A 94 -8.93 6.40 -6.63
CA SER A 94 -9.08 6.30 -8.08
C SER A 94 -8.62 4.93 -8.63
N PRO A 95 -9.30 3.82 -8.26
CA PRO A 95 -8.92 2.48 -8.70
C PRO A 95 -8.90 2.31 -10.23
N ARG A 96 -9.73 3.07 -10.96
CA ARG A 96 -9.71 3.09 -12.42
C ARG A 96 -8.42 3.68 -13.01
N GLN A 97 -7.87 4.73 -12.42
CA GLN A 97 -6.61 5.33 -12.88
C GLN A 97 -5.43 4.36 -12.66
N PHE A 98 -5.44 3.65 -11.53
CA PHE A 98 -4.49 2.56 -11.29
C PHE A 98 -4.62 1.45 -12.36
N ALA A 99 -5.84 0.96 -12.62
CA ALA A 99 -6.07 -0.06 -13.66
C ALA A 99 -5.64 0.41 -15.06
N GLN A 100 -5.86 1.68 -15.42
CA GLN A 100 -5.39 2.28 -16.68
C GLN A 100 -3.86 2.30 -16.80
N SER A 101 -3.18 2.59 -15.70
CA SER A 101 -1.71 2.56 -15.67
C SER A 101 -1.20 1.13 -15.91
N VAL A 102 -1.80 0.14 -15.24
CA VAL A 102 -1.46 -1.27 -15.42
C VAL A 102 -1.73 -1.75 -16.85
N SER A 103 -2.89 -1.37 -17.41
CA SER A 103 -3.24 -1.64 -18.81
C SER A 103 -2.20 -1.07 -19.78
N SER A 104 -1.76 0.17 -19.54
CA SER A 104 -0.75 0.83 -20.38
C SER A 104 0.64 0.16 -20.30
N LEU A 105 1.00 -0.36 -19.13
CA LEU A 105 2.27 -1.07 -18.89
C LEU A 105 2.30 -2.49 -19.45
N THR A 106 1.16 -3.18 -19.48
CA THR A 106 1.10 -4.63 -19.71
C THR A 106 0.36 -5.02 -20.98
N GLY A 107 -0.41 -4.09 -21.58
CA GLY A 107 -1.37 -4.40 -22.64
C GLY A 107 -2.64 -5.09 -22.15
N ALA A 108 -2.84 -5.21 -20.82
CA ALA A 108 -4.06 -5.79 -20.27
C ALA A 108 -5.30 -4.95 -20.66
N VAL A 109 -6.40 -5.64 -20.92
CA VAL A 109 -7.72 -5.05 -21.12
C VAL A 109 -8.42 -4.91 -19.77
N ILE A 110 -9.10 -3.78 -19.57
CA ILE A 110 -9.91 -3.50 -18.38
C ILE A 110 -11.37 -3.78 -18.74
N VAL A 111 -12.01 -4.67 -17.99
CA VAL A 111 -13.43 -5.01 -18.15
C VAL A 111 -14.16 -4.65 -16.86
N ASP A 112 -15.20 -3.83 -16.98
CA ASP A 112 -16.13 -3.55 -15.89
C ASP A 112 -17.11 -4.71 -15.72
N LYS A 113 -17.09 -5.38 -14.58
CA LYS A 113 -17.98 -6.52 -14.29
C LYS A 113 -18.52 -6.42 -12.87
N GLU A 114 -19.85 -6.35 -12.73
CA GLU A 114 -20.54 -6.36 -11.42
C GLU A 114 -20.05 -5.28 -10.42
N GLY A 115 -19.55 -4.15 -10.92
CA GLY A 115 -18.99 -3.08 -10.08
C GLY A 115 -17.53 -3.29 -9.68
N GLU A 116 -16.85 -4.27 -10.28
CA GLU A 116 -15.42 -4.54 -10.15
C GLU A 116 -14.68 -4.24 -11.46
N LEU A 117 -13.39 -3.93 -11.35
CA LEU A 117 -12.48 -3.77 -12.48
C LEU A 117 -11.70 -5.07 -12.68
N LEU A 118 -11.95 -5.77 -13.78
CA LEU A 118 -11.24 -6.99 -14.14
C LEU A 118 -10.09 -6.66 -15.10
N LEU A 119 -8.87 -7.06 -14.73
CA LEU A 119 -7.67 -6.97 -15.56
C LEU A 119 -7.41 -8.33 -16.22
N THR A 120 -7.49 -8.37 -17.55
CA THR A 120 -7.28 -9.59 -18.33
C THR A 120 -6.35 -9.33 -19.51
N LEU A 121 -5.63 -10.35 -19.97
CA LEU A 121 -4.84 -10.23 -21.20
C LEU A 121 -5.75 -10.53 -22.42
N PRO A 122 -5.52 -9.86 -23.56
CA PRO A 122 -6.27 -10.13 -24.79
C PRO A 122 -6.03 -11.55 -25.33
#